data_AF-A0AA37KM03-F1
#
_entry.id   AF-A0AA37KM03-F1
#
_cell.length_a   1.000
_cell.length_b   1.000
_cell.length_c   1.000
_cell.angle_alpha   90.00
_cell.angle_beta   90.00
_cell.angle_gamma   90.00
#
_symmetry.space_group_name_H-M   'P 1'
#
loop_
_entity.id
_entity.type
_entity.pdbx_description
1 polymer ?
#
loop_
_entity_poly.entity_id
_entity_poly.type
_entity_poly.pdbx_seq_one_letter_code
_entity_poly.pdbx_strand_id
1 'polypeptide(L)' 'MKRCKITILKTTIHEDLARQYAGAGFTKCPMMHEGQVFYADYAKPAGFCDEAWKAVYQYVFALSHGAGQAIIE' A
#
# COMPACT_ATOMS: atom_id res chain seq x y z
N MET A 1 18.52 3.20 7.63
CA MET A 1 17.06 2.97 7.68
C MET A 1 16.79 1.47 7.53
N LYS A 2 15.80 0.93 8.26
CA LYS A 2 15.39 -0.47 8.11
C LYS A 2 14.44 -0.60 6.92
N ARG A 3 14.49 -1.71 6.17
CA ARG A 3 13.51 -1.99 5.13
C ARG A 3 12.23 -2.54 5.75
N CYS A 4 11.11 -1.91 5.45
CA CYS A 4 9.77 -2.40 5.75
C CYS A 4 9.34 -3.42 4.69
N LYS A 5 8.69 -4.50 5.14
CA LYS A 5 7.99 -5.44 4.26
C LYS A 5 6.56 -4.95 4.07
N ILE A 6 6.15 -4.71 2.83
CA ILE A 6 4.80 -4.33 2.46
C ILE A 6 4.17 -5.54 1.77
N THR A 7 3.02 -6.00 2.26
CA THR A 7 2.27 -7.11 1.65
C THR A 7 0.91 -6.61 1.22
N ILE A 8 0.53 -6.86 -0.04
CA ILE A 8 -0.81 -6.56 -0.53
C ILE A 8 -1.76 -7.62 0.04
N LEU A 9 -2.55 -7.24 1.03
CA LEU A 9 -3.47 -8.19 1.69
C LEU A 9 -4.75 -8.38 0.89
N LYS A 10 -5.29 -7.30 0.32
CA LYS A 10 -6.57 -7.32 -0.38
C LYS A 10 -6.65 -6.22 -1.42
N THR A 11 -7.35 -6.49 -2.51
CA THR A 11 -7.83 -5.46 -3.44
C THR A 11 -9.34 -5.36 -3.36
N THR A 12 -9.84 -4.18 -2.99
CA THR A 12 -11.27 -3.96 -2.72
C THR A 12 -11.88 -3.04 -3.77
N ILE A 13 -13.14 -3.33 -4.09
CA ILE A 13 -14.03 -2.49 -4.88
C ILE A 13 -15.39 -2.47 -4.16
N HIS A 14 -16.03 -1.31 -4.15
CA HIS A 14 -17.43 -1.17 -3.72
C HIS A 14 -18.32 -1.41 -4.93
N GLU A 15 -18.78 -2.65 -5.12
CA GLU A 15 -19.48 -3.09 -6.34
C GLU A 15 -20.77 -2.31 -6.62
N ASP A 16 -21.50 -1.94 -5.57
CA ASP A 16 -22.70 -1.12 -5.64
C ASP A 16 -22.40 0.30 -6.15
N LEU A 17 -21.40 0.96 -5.56
CA LEU A 17 -20.99 2.29 -5.98
C LEU A 17 -20.32 2.28 -7.36
N ALA A 18 -19.53 1.25 -7.68
CA ALA A 18 -18.92 1.08 -8.98
C ALA A 18 -20.00 0.93 -10.07
N ARG A 19 -21.05 0.14 -9.82
CA ARG A 19 -22.17 -0.02 -10.76
C ARG A 19 -22.93 1.29 -10.98
N GLN A 20 -23.10 2.10 -9.93
CA GLN A 20 -23.88 3.33 -9.99
C GLN A 20 -23.10 4.50 -10.62
N TYR A 21 -21.81 4.62 -10.33
CA TYR A 21 -21.05 5.85 -10.59
C TYR A 21 -19.82 5.67 -11.48
N ALA A 22 -19.30 4.45 -11.64
CA ALA A 22 -18.09 4.22 -12.42
C ALA A 22 -18.39 3.96 -13.91
N GLY A 23 -17.35 4.10 -14.74
CA GLY A 23 -17.43 3.75 -16.16
C GLY A 23 -17.54 2.23 -16.39
N ALA A 24 -18.00 1.84 -17.57
CA ALA A 24 -18.05 0.45 -17.97
C ALA A 24 -16.66 -0.21 -17.87
N GLY A 25 -16.62 -1.43 -17.33
CA GLY A 25 -15.36 -2.18 -17.15
C GLY A 25 -14.51 -1.71 -15.96
N PHE A 26 -15.05 -0.89 -15.05
CA PHE A 26 -14.35 -0.56 -13.81
C PHE A 26 -14.24 -1.80 -12.90
N THR A 27 -13.02 -2.12 -12.50
CA THR A 27 -12.71 -3.30 -11.67
C THR A 27 -11.82 -2.92 -10.48
N LYS A 28 -11.49 -3.91 -9.66
CA LYS A 28 -10.42 -3.81 -8.67
C LYS A 28 -9.09 -3.35 -9.31
N CYS A 29 -8.17 -2.88 -8.48
CA CYS A 29 -6.84 -2.42 -8.90
C CYS A 29 -6.17 -3.47 -9.81
N PRO A 30 -5.85 -3.13 -11.07
CA PRO A 30 -5.24 -4.08 -12.00
C PRO A 30 -3.71 -4.18 -11.83
N MET A 31 -3.10 -3.28 -11.05
CA MET A 31 -1.63 -3.24 -10.85
C MET A 31 -1.18 -4.10 -9.68
N MET A 32 -1.92 -4.07 -8.56
CA MET A 32 -1.56 -4.74 -7.32
C MET A 32 -2.34 -6.03 -7.17
N HIS A 33 -1.68 -7.09 -6.70
CA HIS A 33 -2.26 -8.42 -6.56
C HIS A 33 -2.08 -8.92 -5.14
N GLU A 34 -3.12 -9.58 -4.62
CA GLU A 34 -3.12 -10.13 -3.26
C GLU A 34 -1.96 -11.13 -3.08
N GLY A 35 -1.27 -11.03 -1.95
CA GLY A 35 -0.07 -11.80 -1.64
C GLY A 35 1.24 -11.22 -2.19
N GLN A 36 1.21 -10.20 -3.07
CA GLN A 36 2.44 -9.55 -3.52
C GLN A 36 3.19 -8.90 -2.36
N VAL A 37 4.52 -9.04 -2.38
CA VAL A 37 5.41 -8.50 -1.36
C VAL A 37 6.37 -7.51 -2.00
N PHE A 38 6.52 -6.36 -1.35
CA PHE A 38 7.49 -5.34 -1.68
C PHE A 38 8.33 -5.00 -0.46
N TYR A 39 9.52 -4.45 -0.70
CA TYR A 39 10.39 -3.95 0.35
C TYR A 39 10.72 -2.50 0.06
N ALA A 40 10.55 -1.64 1.05
CA ALA A 40 10.77 -0.21 0.93
C ALA A 40 11.30 0.38 2.22
N ASP A 41 11.91 1.56 2.11
CA ASP A 41 12.32 2.39 3.24
C ASP A 41 11.65 3.78 3.12
N TYR A 42 12.31 4.77 2.53
CA TYR A 42 11.70 6.04 2.13
C TYR A 42 11.35 6.09 0.64
N ALA A 43 12.00 5.24 -0.19
CA ALA A 43 11.77 5.25 -1.62
C ALA A 43 10.62 4.29 -1.99
N LYS A 44 9.75 4.73 -2.92
CA LYS A 44 8.71 3.87 -3.48
C LYS A 44 9.35 2.65 -4.16
N PRO A 45 8.93 1.42 -3.87
CA PRO A 45 9.47 0.25 -4.56
C PRO A 45 9.06 0.23 -6.04
N ALA A 46 9.94 -0.28 -6.90
CA ALA A 46 9.65 -0.44 -8.31
C ALA A 46 8.40 -1.32 -8.52
N GLY A 47 7.53 -0.91 -9.45
CA GLY A 47 6.27 -1.61 -9.74
C GLY A 47 5.14 -1.35 -8.73
N PHE A 48 5.38 -0.61 -7.64
CA PHE A 48 4.33 -0.25 -6.69
C PHE A 48 3.49 0.93 -7.19
N CYS A 49 2.17 0.84 -6.98
CA CYS A 49 1.22 1.88 -7.38
C CYS A 49 1.51 3.22 -6.67
N ASP A 50 1.55 4.33 -7.42
CA ASP A 50 1.85 5.66 -6.88
C ASP A 50 0.81 6.14 -5.87
N GLU A 51 -0.48 5.94 -6.15
CA GLU A 51 -1.54 6.36 -5.23
C GLU A 51 -1.53 5.52 -3.94
N ALA A 52 -1.30 4.21 -4.06
CA ALA A 52 -1.12 3.35 -2.89
C ALA A 52 0.11 3.79 -2.07
N TRP A 53 1.20 4.20 -2.73
CA TRP A 53 2.41 4.67 -2.06
C TRP A 53 2.16 5.92 -1.24
N LYS A 54 1.47 6.92 -1.79
CA LYS A 54 1.14 8.16 -1.06
C LYS A 54 0.40 7.86 0.25
N ALA A 55 -0.50 6.87 0.23
CA ALA A 55 -1.28 6.46 1.40
C ALA A 55 -0.44 5.77 2.48
N VAL A 56 0.61 5.01 2.11
CA VAL A 56 1.42 4.24 3.08
C VAL A 56 2.76 4.91 3.43
N TYR A 57 3.25 5.82 2.60
CA TYR A 57 4.61 6.39 2.69
C TYR A 57 4.95 6.89 4.08
N GLN A 58 4.06 7.66 4.71
CA GLN A 58 4.32 8.25 6.04
C GLN A 58 4.56 7.17 7.10
N TYR A 59 3.84 6.05 7.04
CA TYR A 59 4.03 4.92 7.95
C TYR A 59 5.32 4.18 7.65
N VAL A 60 5.62 3.92 6.38
CA VAL A 60 6.87 3.25 5.96
C VAL A 60 8.08 4.11 6.36
N PHE A 61 7.99 5.43 6.17
CA PHE A 61 9.01 6.39 6.60
C PHE A 61 9.23 6.32 8.12
N ALA A 62 8.17 6.39 8.94
CA ALA A 62 8.31 6.31 10.39
C ALA A 62 8.90 4.96 10.85
N LEU A 63 8.38 3.84 10.35
CA LEU A 63 8.82 2.49 10.71
C LEU A 63 10.28 2.23 10.30
N SER A 64 10.69 2.69 9.11
CA SER A 64 12.06 2.54 8.62
C SER A 64 13.07 3.37 9.42
N HIS A 65 12.62 4.40 10.12
CA HIS A 65 13.41 5.22 11.06
C HIS A 65 13.33 4.75 12.52
N GLY A 66 12.64 3.64 12.81
CA GLY A 66 12.61 3.05 14.15
C GLY A 66 11.41 3.44 15.01
N ALA A 67 10.41 4.14 14.46
CA ALA A 67 9.13 4.29 15.15
C ALA A 67 8.51 2.92 15.44
N GLY A 68 7.81 2.80 16.56
CA GLY A 68 7.21 1.53 17.00
C GLY A 68 8.12 0.63 17.82
N GLN A 69 9.38 1.01 18.08
CA GLN A 69 10.07 0.52 19.27
C GLN A 69 9.43 1.21 20.47
N ALA A 70 8.72 0.46 21.31
CA ALA A 70 8.31 0.96 22.61
C ALA A 70 9.56 1.49 23.33
N ILE A 71 9.52 2.75 23.76
CA ILE A 71 10.41 3.25 24.79
C ILE A 71 10.05 2.46 26.05
N ILE A 72 10.80 1.39 26.32
CA ILE A 72 10.80 0.73 27.62
C ILE A 72 11.82 1.53 28.42
N GLU A 73 11.33 2.43 29.27
CA GLU A 73 12.14 3.04 30.34
C GLU A 73 12.44 2.01 31.43
#